data_AF-S8EKW1-F1
#
_entry.id   AF-S8EKW1-F1
#
_cell.length_a   1.000
_cell.length_b   1.000
_cell.length_c   1.000
_cell.angle_alpha   90.00
_cell.angle_beta   90.00
_cell.angle_gamma   90.00
#
_symmetry.space_group_name_H-M   'P 1'
#
loop_
_entity.id
_entity.type
_entity.pdbx_description
1 polymer ?
#
loop_
_entity_poly.entity_id
_entity_poly.type
_entity_poly.pdbx_seq_one_letter_code
_entity_poly.pdbx_strand_id
1 'polypeptide(L)'
;FTLRWVPGHKGIEGNEMADVEAKKAARGDSSPVEDLPGWLRKQGTLPKSVSKVRQALNTTIARRAKEEWRRSPRAARMDRIDDHMPSKVYRKLAERLPRRQASILIQL
;
A
#
# COMPACT_ATOMS: atom_id res chain seq x y z
N PHE A 1 -35.17 12.66 -0.40
CA PHE A 1 -33.83 12.29 0.10
C PHE A 1 -33.01 13.56 0.21
N THR A 2 -32.37 13.81 1.36
CA THR A 2 -31.53 15.00 1.58
C THR A 2 -30.18 14.55 2.11
N LEU A 3 -29.12 14.84 1.38
CA LEU A 3 -27.75 14.54 1.81
C LEU A 3 -27.29 15.59 2.82
N ARG A 4 -26.68 15.16 3.92
CA ARG A 4 -26.12 16.03 4.95
C ARG A 4 -24.71 15.62 5.29
N TRP A 5 -23.81 16.59 5.30
CA TRP A 5 -22.45 16.40 5.79
C TRP A 5 -22.44 16.49 7.31
N VAL A 6 -21.77 15.56 7.96
CA VAL A 6 -21.58 15.54 9.40
C VAL A 6 -20.09 15.53 9.73
N PRO A 7 -19.66 16.22 10.80
CA PRO A 7 -18.28 16.19 11.23
C PRO A 7 -17.92 14.80 11.78
N GLY A 8 -16.76 14.27 11.36
CA GLY A 8 -16.24 13.02 11.89
C GLY A 8 -15.77 13.14 13.34
N HIS A 9 -15.83 12.03 14.08
CA HIS A 9 -15.34 11.91 15.47
C HIS A 9 -15.95 12.93 16.44
N LYS A 10 -17.21 13.31 16.21
CA LYS A 10 -17.97 14.19 17.10
C LYS A 10 -19.00 13.45 17.95
N GLY A 11 -18.98 12.11 17.96
CA GLY A 11 -19.88 11.33 18.79
C GLY A 11 -21.32 11.33 18.27
N ILE A 12 -21.52 11.59 16.96
CA ILE A 12 -22.84 11.49 16.33
C ILE A 12 -23.17 10.00 16.22
N GLU A 13 -24.07 9.53 17.07
CA GLU A 13 -24.40 8.11 17.26
C GLU A 13 -24.46 7.31 15.95
N GLY A 14 -25.30 7.74 14.99
CA GLY A 14 -25.43 7.03 13.72
C GLY A 14 -24.14 7.00 12.88
N ASN A 15 -23.32 8.04 12.93
CA ASN A 15 -22.02 8.07 12.23
C ASN A 15 -21.00 7.17 12.93
N GLU A 16 -20.96 7.16 14.26
CA GLU A 16 -20.06 6.30 15.04
C GLU A 16 -20.45 4.82 14.87
N MET A 17 -21.74 4.48 14.86
CA MET A 17 -22.23 3.13 14.56
C MET A 17 -21.79 2.68 13.16
N ALA A 18 -21.96 3.55 12.15
CA ALA A 18 -21.51 3.26 10.79
C ALA A 18 -19.99 3.05 10.70
N ASP A 19 -19.19 3.84 11.41
CA ASP A 19 -17.73 3.68 11.47
C ASP A 19 -17.31 2.36 12.14
N VAL A 20 -17.99 1.97 13.22
CA VAL A 20 -17.76 0.68 13.90
C VAL A 20 -18.01 -0.49 12.95
N GLU A 21 -19.14 -0.50 12.24
CA GLU A 21 -19.47 -1.54 11.26
C GLU A 21 -18.51 -1.53 10.07
N ALA A 22 -18.13 -0.35 9.57
CA ALA A 22 -17.11 -0.22 8.52
C ALA A 22 -15.75 -0.80 8.95
N LYS A 23 -15.33 -0.59 10.21
CA LYS A 23 -14.11 -1.18 10.77
C LYS A 23 -14.19 -2.70 10.90
N LYS A 24 -15.34 -3.25 11.28
CA LYS A 24 -15.58 -4.71 11.29
C LYS A 24 -15.45 -5.28 9.88
N ALA A 25 -16.16 -4.68 8.91
CA ALA A 25 -16.06 -5.07 7.50
C ALA A 25 -14.63 -5.01 6.95
N ALA A 26 -13.86 -3.97 7.31
CA ALA A 26 -12.47 -3.83 6.91
C ALA A 26 -11.54 -4.93 7.48
N ARG A 27 -11.91 -5.56 8.60
CA ARG A 27 -11.21 -6.71 9.17
C ARG A 27 -11.63 -8.05 8.55
N GLY A 28 -12.65 -8.05 7.70
CA GLY A 28 -13.17 -9.25 7.04
C GLY A 28 -14.45 -9.80 7.67
N ASP A 29 -15.00 -9.13 8.68
CA ASP A 29 -16.31 -9.48 9.23
C ASP A 29 -17.41 -9.16 8.20
N SER A 30 -18.47 -9.96 8.16
CA SER A 30 -19.62 -9.73 7.28
C SER A 30 -20.90 -10.12 8.01
N SER A 31 -22.00 -9.45 7.68
CA SER A 31 -23.34 -9.90 8.04
C SER A 31 -23.61 -11.30 7.46
N PRO A 32 -24.55 -12.07 8.07
CA PRO A 32 -25.08 -13.29 7.47
C PRO A 32 -25.56 -13.05 6.05
N VAL A 33 -25.39 -14.06 5.18
CA VAL A 33 -25.74 -13.96 3.75
C VAL A 33 -27.22 -13.61 3.54
N GLU A 34 -28.10 -14.08 4.42
CA GLU A 34 -29.55 -13.81 4.38
C GLU A 34 -29.87 -12.31 4.55
N ASP A 35 -29.03 -11.59 5.29
CA ASP A 35 -29.20 -10.16 5.60
C ASP A 35 -28.55 -9.27 4.55
N LEU A 36 -27.72 -9.84 3.66
CA LEU A 36 -27.06 -9.09 2.61
C LEU A 36 -28.06 -8.72 1.49
N PRO A 37 -27.90 -7.55 0.86
CA PRO A 37 -28.56 -7.22 -0.40
C PRO A 37 -28.32 -8.32 -1.45
N GLY A 38 -29.31 -8.64 -2.29
CA GLY A 38 -29.23 -9.75 -3.24
C GLY A 38 -27.99 -9.75 -4.16
N TRP A 39 -27.48 -8.57 -4.50
CA TRP A 39 -26.26 -8.41 -5.31
C TRP A 39 -24.95 -8.72 -4.53
N LEU A 40 -24.99 -8.71 -3.19
CA LEU A 40 -23.90 -9.13 -2.30
C LEU A 40 -24.01 -10.60 -1.87
N ARG A 41 -25.18 -11.24 -2.04
CA ARG A 41 -25.39 -12.66 -1.66
C ARG A 41 -24.60 -13.62 -2.54
N LYS A 42 -24.37 -13.28 -3.81
CA LYS A 42 -23.49 -14.05 -4.70
C LYS A 42 -22.04 -13.87 -4.25
N GLN A 43 -21.58 -14.77 -3.38
CA GLN A 43 -20.17 -14.87 -2.98
C GLN A 43 -19.29 -14.99 -4.24
N GLY A 44 -18.30 -14.11 -4.36
CA GLY A 44 -17.23 -14.23 -5.37
C GLY A 44 -17.13 -13.14 -6.44
N THR A 45 -17.98 -12.12 -6.45
CA THR A 45 -17.97 -11.11 -7.55
C THR A 45 -17.89 -9.65 -7.11
N LEU A 46 -17.45 -9.35 -5.88
CA LEU A 46 -17.03 -7.97 -5.61
C LEU A 46 -15.81 -7.63 -6.47
N PRO A 47 -15.86 -6.56 -7.28
CA PRO A 47 -14.72 -6.14 -8.06
C PRO A 47 -13.50 -5.96 -7.16
N LYS A 48 -12.37 -6.51 -7.56
CA LYS A 48 -11.12 -6.27 -6.83
C LYS A 48 -10.79 -4.79 -6.95
N SER A 49 -10.59 -4.14 -5.80
CA SER A 49 -10.12 -2.77 -5.76
C SER A 49 -8.80 -2.65 -6.54
N VAL A 50 -8.78 -1.80 -7.55
CA VAL A 50 -7.58 -1.55 -8.38
C VAL A 50 -6.41 -1.09 -7.52
N SER A 51 -6.67 -0.27 -6.49
CA SER A 51 -5.63 0.20 -5.57
C SER A 51 -5.03 -0.96 -4.77
N LYS A 52 -5.86 -1.89 -4.29
CA LYS A 52 -5.39 -3.09 -3.57
C LYS A 52 -4.55 -4.00 -4.46
N VAL A 53 -4.98 -4.21 -5.71
CA VAL A 53 -4.22 -5.00 -6.69
C VAL A 53 -2.85 -4.37 -6.96
N ARG A 54 -2.80 -3.05 -7.20
CA ARG A 54 -1.53 -2.31 -7.37
C ARG A 54 -0.64 -2.41 -6.14
N GLN A 55 -1.20 -2.29 -4.94
CA GLN A 55 -0.44 -2.41 -3.69
C GLN A 55 0.20 -3.81 -3.54
N ALA A 56 -0.55 -4.87 -3.84
CA ALA A 56 -0.04 -6.24 -3.78
C ALA A 56 1.09 -6.48 -4.80
N LEU A 57 0.92 -5.98 -6.02
CA LEU A 57 1.95 -6.05 -7.06
C LEU A 57 3.21 -5.28 -6.66
N ASN A 58 3.07 -4.02 -6.21
CA ASN A 58 4.20 -3.19 -5.80
C ASN A 58 4.95 -3.79 -4.60
N THR A 59 4.25 -4.41 -3.66
CA THR A 59 4.87 -5.14 -2.54
C THR A 59 5.73 -6.29 -3.06
N THR A 60 5.22 -7.04 -4.04
CA THR A 60 5.95 -8.15 -4.65
C THR A 60 7.20 -7.67 -5.40
N ILE A 61 7.07 -6.60 -6.19
CA ILE A 61 8.19 -5.99 -6.92
C ILE A 61 9.25 -5.48 -5.94
N ALA A 62 8.84 -4.75 -4.89
CA ALA A 62 9.76 -4.22 -3.90
C ALA A 62 10.53 -5.32 -3.17
N ARG A 63 9.87 -6.44 -2.84
CA ARG A 63 10.50 -7.61 -2.24
C ARG A 63 11.56 -8.21 -3.18
N ARG A 64 11.20 -8.49 -4.44
CA ARG A 64 12.13 -9.04 -5.44
C ARG A 64 13.33 -8.13 -5.68
N ALA A 65 13.09 -6.84 -5.87
CA ALA A 65 14.16 -5.85 -6.06
C ALA A 65 15.13 -5.81 -4.85
N LYS A 66 14.62 -5.98 -3.62
CA LYS A 66 15.46 -6.05 -2.41
C LYS A 66 16.29 -7.33 -2.38
N GLU A 67 15.72 -8.47 -2.77
CA GLU A 67 16.43 -9.74 -2.85
C GLU A 67 17.52 -9.71 -3.92
N GLU A 68 17.22 -9.17 -5.11
CA GLU A 68 18.18 -8.99 -6.19
C GLU A 68 19.33 -8.05 -5.79
N TRP A 69 19.02 -6.92 -5.13
CA TRP A 69 20.04 -6.01 -4.61
C TRP A 69 21.00 -6.73 -3.68
N ARG A 70 20.48 -7.41 -2.65
CA ARG A 70 21.28 -8.14 -1.65
C ARG A 70 22.18 -9.23 -2.25
N ARG A 71 21.73 -9.87 -3.33
CA ARG A 71 22.53 -10.88 -4.04
C ARG A 71 23.61 -10.28 -4.93
N SER A 72 23.57 -8.98 -5.20
CA SER A 72 24.52 -8.35 -6.10
C SER A 72 25.87 -8.10 -5.39
N PRO A 73 27.01 -8.23 -6.10
CA PRO A 73 28.32 -7.84 -5.57
C PRO A 73 28.41 -6.37 -5.15
N ARG A 74 27.50 -5.53 -5.68
CA ARG A 74 27.43 -4.10 -5.39
C ARG A 74 26.86 -3.84 -3.99
N ALA A 75 25.93 -4.66 -3.52
CA ALA A 75 25.40 -4.51 -2.16
C ALA A 75 26.51 -4.64 -1.12
N ALA A 76 27.41 -5.62 -1.25
CA ALA A 76 28.53 -5.78 -0.33
C ALA A 76 29.48 -4.56 -0.26
N ARG A 77 29.61 -3.80 -1.35
CA ARG A 77 30.39 -2.55 -1.37
C ARG A 77 29.61 -1.40 -0.75
N MET A 78 28.35 -1.27 -1.12
CA MET A 78 27.48 -0.18 -0.71
C MET A 78 27.06 -0.28 0.76
N ASP A 79 26.96 -1.48 1.34
CA ASP A 79 26.68 -1.68 2.76
C ASP A 79 27.76 -1.06 3.67
N ARG A 80 28.98 -0.84 3.14
CA ARG A 80 30.05 -0.11 3.87
C ARG A 80 29.82 1.40 3.92
N ILE A 81 28.96 1.92 3.04
CA ILE A 81 28.69 3.35 2.87
C ILE A 81 27.33 3.69 3.47
N ASP A 82 26.31 2.91 3.14
CA ASP A 82 24.93 3.05 3.61
C ASP A 82 24.29 1.64 3.66
N ASP A 83 24.17 1.10 4.87
CA ASP A 83 23.55 -0.21 5.16
C ASP A 83 22.03 -0.21 4.92
N HIS A 84 21.42 0.97 4.70
CA HIS A 84 20.02 1.11 4.32
C HIS A 84 19.79 1.08 2.81
N MET A 85 20.83 0.79 2.00
CA MET A 85 20.71 0.66 0.55
C MET A 85 19.87 -0.56 0.12
N PRO A 86 19.01 -0.43 -0.92
CA PRO A 86 18.77 0.77 -1.71
C PRO A 86 17.74 1.69 -1.02
N SER A 87 18.22 2.79 -0.45
CA SER A 87 17.43 3.67 0.41
C SER A 87 16.43 4.48 -0.41
N LYS A 88 15.30 4.86 0.21
CA LYS A 88 14.33 5.78 -0.42
C LYS A 88 14.98 7.13 -0.75
N VAL A 89 15.98 7.53 0.02
CA VAL A 89 16.74 8.77 -0.16
C VAL A 89 17.55 8.72 -1.46
N TYR A 90 18.33 7.66 -1.66
CA TYR A 90 19.08 7.48 -2.91
C TYR A 90 18.14 7.48 -4.12
N ARG A 91 17.03 6.73 -4.07
CA ARG A 91 16.06 6.70 -5.18
C ARG A 91 15.49 8.07 -5.52
N LYS A 92 15.10 8.86 -4.52
CA LYS A 92 14.61 10.23 -4.72
C LYS A 92 15.67 11.16 -5.29
N LEU A 93 16.92 11.00 -4.87
CA LEU A 93 18.03 11.80 -5.36
C LEU A 93 18.39 11.43 -6.81
N ALA A 94 18.47 10.13 -7.11
CA ALA A 94 18.77 9.58 -8.42
C ALA A 94 17.66 9.87 -9.46
N GLU A 95 16.38 9.91 -9.08
CA GLU A 95 15.27 10.30 -9.97
C GLU A 95 15.45 11.69 -10.57
N ARG A 96 16.10 12.60 -9.85
CA ARG A 96 16.33 13.98 -10.29
C ARG A 96 17.63 14.18 -11.06
N LEU A 97 18.46 13.14 -11.17
CA LEU A 97 19.77 13.22 -11.80
C LEU A 97 19.76 12.46 -13.14
N PRO A 98 20.36 13.04 -14.20
CA PRO A 98 20.72 12.29 -15.38
C PRO A 98 21.54 11.04 -15.00
N ARG A 99 21.32 9.93 -15.71
CA ARG A 99 21.94 8.63 -15.41
C ARG A 99 23.47 8.70 -15.25
N ARG A 100 24.14 9.56 -16.03
CA ARG A 100 25.59 9.80 -15.97
C ARG A 100 26.06 10.45 -14.67
N GLN A 101 25.24 11.31 -14.07
CA GLN A 101 25.55 11.96 -12.79
C GLN A 101 25.20 11.03 -11.62
N ALA A 102 24.08 10.30 -11.72
CA ALA A 102 23.71 9.30 -10.73
C ALA A 102 24.75 8.17 -10.62
N SER A 103 25.39 7.78 -11.73
CA SER A 103 26.43 6.74 -11.70
C SER A 103 27.67 7.14 -10.91
N ILE A 104 28.01 8.43 -10.84
CA ILE A 104 29.16 8.91 -10.05
C ILE A 104 28.95 8.62 -8.56
N LEU A 105 27.70 8.70 -8.08
CA LEU A 105 27.35 8.45 -6.67
C LEU A 105 27.52 6.98 -6.25
N ILE A 106 27.60 6.04 -7.20
CA ILE A 106 27.77 4.60 -6.94
C ILE A 106 29.07 4.06 -7.57
N GLN A 107 29.96 4.92 -8.06
CA GLN A 107 31.19 4.53 -8.76
C GLN A 107 32.39 4.23 -7.84
N LEU A 108 32.14 3.94 -6.56
CA LEU A 108 33.16 3.43 -5.62
C LEU A 108 33.44 1.92 -5.82
#